data_AF-A0A2V8Q7U2-F1
#
_entry.id   AF-A0A2V8Q7U2-F1
#
_cell.length_a   1.000
_cell.length_b   1.000
_cell.length_c   1.000
_cell.angle_alpha   90.00
_cell.angle_beta   90.00
_cell.angle_gamma   90.00
#
_symmetry.space_group_name_H-M   'P 1'
#
loop_
_entity.id
_entity.type
_entity.pdbx_description
1 polymer ?
#
loop_
_entity_poly.entity_id
_entity_poly.type
_entity_poly.pdbx_seq_one_letter_code
_entity_poly.pdbx_strand_id
1 'polypeptide(L)'
;MPNHDKSLYTRAGVSDVDDFYRTKFVSDEVLDARYFKALDRFDIRFARTMWIYDNVRAGSSVLDLGCGAGMLALLKRKGVTLTGVDLSPECSLAARRNGYDFTMTTKLSHLPFADETFDYVVSLDVIGHIGFEEKDAVFSEVSRVLRPDGVTMHGIECTDRAARRNYEEMTAEALQKFVEIDGHVGLEEEQEHGQRFLRFFKHVAWEPRYALCLSSDEFLKQADKYGLEFEEDFLDYLRGLSFNERRAFDMAMGYVFGKISDFNLTLPKSGLYVFLKAADVPLGPFYNEHRDREALYSSHESLKELTCLDRNSAVTFDDGWYEPNLLPPIARWMSREARIRFQANDLSEISLDLTTHIPDVRERPLLLEFILNDELLTTFQLWRNGWLRMKLFVPELLFARADGDFELEIRADRTWQP
;
A
#
# COMPACT_ATOMS: atom_id res chain seq x y z
N MET A 1 -12.82 -39.61 -12.31
CA MET A 1 -12.97 -38.22 -12.79
C MET A 1 -13.02 -37.33 -11.55
N PRO A 2 -12.17 -36.32 -11.42
CA PRO A 2 -12.27 -35.37 -10.32
C PRO A 2 -13.65 -34.70 -10.36
N ASN A 3 -14.30 -34.59 -9.21
CA ASN A 3 -15.64 -34.02 -9.11
C ASN A 3 -15.50 -32.48 -9.10
N HIS A 4 -15.51 -31.87 -10.29
CA HIS A 4 -15.22 -30.44 -10.49
C HIS A 4 -16.30 -29.49 -9.92
N ASP A 5 -17.44 -30.00 -9.44
CA ASP A 5 -18.54 -29.20 -8.86
C ASP A 5 -18.41 -28.93 -7.35
N LYS A 6 -17.38 -29.47 -6.67
CA LYS A 6 -17.21 -29.30 -5.22
C LYS A 6 -16.09 -28.31 -4.91
N SER A 7 -16.34 -27.34 -4.02
CA SER A 7 -15.34 -26.37 -3.54
C SER A 7 -14.09 -27.08 -2.99
N LEU A 8 -12.95 -26.40 -3.02
CA LEU A 8 -11.69 -26.93 -2.50
C LEU A 8 -11.82 -27.29 -1.00
N TYR A 9 -12.56 -26.49 -0.23
CA TYR A 9 -12.92 -26.81 1.14
C TYR A 9 -13.71 -28.11 1.26
N THR A 10 -14.75 -28.29 0.45
CA THR A 10 -15.57 -29.53 0.46
C THR A 10 -14.73 -30.75 0.09
N ARG A 11 -13.82 -30.60 -0.88
CA ARG A 11 -12.88 -31.67 -1.29
C ARG A 11 -11.83 -31.98 -0.22
N ALA A 12 -11.48 -30.99 0.59
CA ALA A 12 -10.60 -31.09 1.75
C ALA A 12 -11.30 -31.65 3.01
N GLY A 13 -12.59 -32.02 2.93
CA GLY A 13 -13.36 -32.50 4.08
C GLY A 13 -13.89 -31.39 5.00
N VAL A 14 -13.67 -30.12 4.66
CA VAL A 14 -14.26 -28.97 5.35
C VAL A 14 -15.68 -28.77 4.85
N SER A 15 -16.65 -29.21 5.66
CA SER A 15 -18.09 -29.14 5.34
C SER A 15 -18.75 -27.83 5.76
N ASP A 16 -18.15 -27.11 6.71
CA ASP A 16 -18.57 -25.80 7.19
C ASP A 16 -17.35 -24.88 7.28
N VAL A 17 -17.24 -23.94 6.33
CA VAL A 17 -16.13 -22.98 6.27
C VAL A 17 -16.22 -21.96 7.42
N ASP A 18 -17.44 -21.65 7.89
CA ASP A 18 -17.65 -20.70 8.99
C ASP A 18 -17.15 -21.29 10.30
N ASP A 19 -17.49 -22.56 10.55
CA ASP A 19 -16.97 -23.31 11.70
C ASP A 19 -15.44 -23.48 11.61
N PHE A 20 -14.91 -23.78 10.42
CA PHE A 20 -13.48 -23.91 10.20
C PHE A 20 -12.68 -22.66 10.55
N TYR A 21 -13.13 -21.48 10.12
CA TYR A 21 -12.45 -20.22 10.41
C TYR A 21 -12.76 -19.66 11.80
N ARG A 22 -13.77 -20.17 12.51
CA ARG A 22 -14.20 -19.67 13.83
C ARG A 22 -13.04 -19.52 14.82
N THR A 23 -12.14 -20.49 14.88
CA THR A 23 -10.99 -20.48 15.80
C THR A 23 -9.64 -20.56 15.10
N LYS A 24 -9.60 -20.65 13.76
CA LYS A 24 -8.37 -20.94 13.01
C LYS A 24 -7.25 -19.93 13.25
N PHE A 25 -7.60 -18.64 13.30
CA PHE A 25 -6.65 -17.55 13.54
C PHE A 25 -6.77 -16.93 14.93
N VAL A 26 -7.53 -17.59 15.81
CA VAL A 26 -7.66 -17.17 17.21
C VAL A 26 -6.50 -17.78 17.99
N SER A 27 -5.58 -16.94 18.45
CA SER A 27 -4.53 -17.30 19.40
C SER A 27 -4.53 -16.33 20.58
N ASP A 28 -4.03 -16.77 21.74
CA ASP A 28 -3.87 -15.90 22.92
C ASP A 28 -3.02 -14.66 22.60
N GLU A 29 -2.10 -14.78 21.65
CA GLU A 29 -1.26 -13.69 21.16
C GLU A 29 -2.05 -12.67 20.32
N VAL A 30 -2.90 -13.13 19.39
CA VAL A 30 -3.74 -12.25 18.55
C VAL A 30 -4.82 -11.54 19.39
N LEU A 31 -5.27 -12.18 20.47
CA LEU A 31 -6.22 -11.62 21.42
C LEU A 31 -5.58 -10.68 22.47
N ASP A 32 -4.25 -10.64 22.58
CA ASP A 32 -3.54 -9.76 23.50
C ASP A 32 -3.58 -8.31 23.01
N ALA A 33 -4.03 -7.38 23.84
CA ALA A 33 -4.07 -5.95 23.50
C ALA A 33 -2.67 -5.36 23.17
N ARG A 34 -1.58 -5.98 23.65
CA ARG A 34 -0.19 -5.62 23.31
C ARG A 34 0.14 -5.89 21.85
N TYR A 35 -0.53 -6.86 21.22
CA TYR A 35 -0.41 -7.16 19.80
C TYR A 35 -0.59 -5.89 18.96
N PHE A 36 -1.43 -4.93 19.37
CA PHE A 36 -1.74 -3.72 18.57
C PHE A 36 -0.84 -2.52 18.84
N LYS A 37 0.24 -2.66 19.62
CA LYS A 37 1.20 -1.57 19.81
C LYS A 37 2.09 -1.43 18.56
N ALA A 38 1.85 -0.36 17.80
CA ALA A 38 2.62 -0.03 16.58
C ALA A 38 4.15 -0.05 16.74
N LEU A 39 4.66 0.23 17.95
CA LEU A 39 6.10 0.20 18.25
C LEU A 39 6.69 -1.21 18.34
N ASP A 40 5.85 -2.24 18.47
CA ASP A 40 6.25 -3.64 18.64
C ASP A 40 6.13 -4.43 17.32
N ARG A 41 5.80 -3.77 16.20
CA ARG A 41 5.68 -4.39 14.87
C ARG A 41 6.35 -3.57 13.78
N PHE A 42 7.61 -3.83 13.47
CA PHE A 42 8.17 -3.40 12.19
C PHE A 42 8.35 -4.65 11.33
N ASP A 43 7.25 -5.24 10.88
CA ASP A 43 7.25 -6.39 9.97
C ASP A 43 6.40 -6.10 8.73
N ILE A 44 6.23 -7.09 7.84
CA ILE A 44 5.41 -6.93 6.64
C ILE A 44 3.94 -6.55 6.92
N ARG A 45 3.39 -6.98 8.07
CA ARG A 45 2.02 -6.66 8.51
C ARG A 45 1.93 -5.18 8.85
N PHE A 46 2.99 -4.62 9.44
CA PHE A 46 3.08 -3.17 9.68
C PHE A 46 3.13 -2.37 8.38
N ALA A 47 3.94 -2.78 7.39
CA ALA A 47 4.01 -2.09 6.10
C ALA A 47 2.64 -2.04 5.39
N ARG A 48 1.90 -3.16 5.41
CA ARG A 48 0.52 -3.26 4.90
C ARG A 48 -0.44 -2.31 5.63
N THR A 49 -0.39 -2.34 6.96
CA THR A 49 -1.23 -1.51 7.82
C THR A 49 -0.94 -0.03 7.62
N MET A 50 0.34 0.35 7.50
CA MET A 50 0.76 1.72 7.23
C MET A 50 0.36 2.18 5.82
N TRP A 51 0.42 1.31 4.81
CA TRP A 51 -0.06 1.65 3.47
C TRP A 51 -1.57 1.99 3.47
N ILE A 52 -2.40 1.23 4.20
CA ILE A 52 -3.80 1.60 4.42
C ILE A 52 -3.90 2.91 5.20
N TYR A 53 -3.16 3.04 6.31
CA TYR A 53 -3.17 4.26 7.11
C TYR A 53 -2.91 5.48 6.24
N ASP A 54 -1.83 5.50 5.47
CA ASP A 54 -1.39 6.65 4.69
C ASP A 54 -2.39 7.07 3.62
N ASN A 55 -3.13 6.12 3.04
CA ASN A 55 -4.08 6.36 1.95
C ASN A 55 -5.53 6.60 2.40
N VAL A 56 -5.90 6.22 3.62
CA VAL A 56 -7.22 6.50 4.18
C VAL A 56 -7.31 7.96 4.66
N ARG A 57 -8.34 8.65 4.19
CA ARG A 57 -8.64 10.03 4.58
C ARG A 57 -9.15 10.10 6.02
N ALA A 58 -8.78 11.17 6.72
CA ALA A 58 -9.30 11.44 8.06
C ALA A 58 -10.82 11.66 8.04
N GLY A 59 -11.49 11.22 9.10
CA GLY A 59 -12.95 11.34 9.26
C GLY A 59 -13.79 10.42 8.37
N SER A 60 -13.18 9.52 7.62
CA SER A 60 -13.89 8.62 6.70
C SER A 60 -14.57 7.44 7.41
N SER A 61 -15.53 6.81 6.73
CA SER A 61 -16.13 5.52 7.10
C SER A 61 -15.40 4.39 6.40
N VAL A 62 -14.85 3.44 7.17
CA VAL A 62 -14.03 2.33 6.66
C VAL A 62 -14.65 0.99 7.07
N LEU A 63 -14.82 0.09 6.11
CA LEU A 63 -15.13 -1.32 6.34
C LEU A 63 -13.88 -2.18 6.17
N ASP A 64 -13.53 -2.96 7.18
CA ASP A 64 -12.42 -3.91 7.18
C ASP A 64 -12.96 -5.34 7.06
N LEU A 65 -12.68 -5.98 5.92
CA LEU A 65 -13.10 -7.34 5.60
C LEU A 65 -12.09 -8.34 6.16
N GLY A 66 -12.56 -9.27 6.99
CA GLY A 66 -11.70 -10.19 7.75
C GLY A 66 -10.85 -9.44 8.78
N CYS A 67 -11.51 -8.66 9.64
CA CYS A 67 -10.82 -7.70 10.52
C CYS A 67 -9.94 -8.35 11.60
N GLY A 68 -10.06 -9.67 11.80
CA GLY A 68 -9.37 -10.39 12.86
C GLY A 68 -9.61 -9.72 14.20
N ALA A 69 -8.56 -9.61 15.02
CA ALA A 69 -8.62 -8.91 16.29
C ALA A 69 -8.43 -7.37 16.19
N GLY A 70 -8.47 -6.79 14.99
CA GLY A 70 -8.56 -5.34 14.79
C GLY A 70 -7.24 -4.64 14.44
N MET A 71 -6.53 -5.14 13.44
CA MET A 71 -5.21 -4.62 13.03
C MET A 71 -5.22 -3.12 12.69
N LEU A 72 -6.32 -2.64 12.12
CA LEU A 72 -6.44 -1.28 11.61
C LEU A 72 -6.92 -0.28 12.66
N ALA A 73 -6.95 -0.65 13.96
CA ALA A 73 -7.35 0.23 15.05
C ALA A 73 -6.54 1.55 15.09
N LEU A 74 -5.33 1.57 14.54
CA LEU A 74 -4.53 2.80 14.43
C LEU A 74 -5.19 3.88 13.55
N LEU A 75 -6.11 3.53 12.64
CA LEU A 75 -6.91 4.48 11.85
C LEU A 75 -7.76 5.40 12.73
N LYS A 76 -8.07 5.00 13.98
CA LYS A 76 -8.78 5.86 14.94
C LYS A 76 -8.03 7.17 15.22
N ARG A 77 -6.71 7.20 15.05
CA ARG A 77 -5.91 8.44 15.13
C ARG A 77 -6.28 9.46 14.04
N LYS A 78 -6.87 9.02 12.93
CA LYS A 78 -7.40 9.86 11.86
C LYS A 78 -8.88 10.21 12.03
N GLY A 79 -9.49 9.90 13.18
CA GLY A 79 -10.92 10.14 13.41
C GLY A 79 -11.84 9.31 12.51
N VAL A 80 -11.34 8.20 11.97
CA VAL A 80 -12.11 7.27 11.14
C VAL A 80 -13.20 6.57 11.96
N THR A 81 -14.35 6.32 11.34
CA THR A 81 -15.34 5.36 11.83
C THR A 81 -15.01 3.99 11.22
N LEU A 82 -14.66 3.03 12.06
CA LEU A 82 -14.12 1.75 11.65
C LEU A 82 -15.11 0.62 11.97
N THR A 83 -15.57 -0.04 10.92
CA THR A 83 -16.45 -1.23 10.99
C THR A 83 -15.65 -2.45 10.56
N GLY A 84 -15.69 -3.53 11.34
CA GLY A 84 -15.00 -4.78 11.03
C GLY A 84 -15.98 -5.93 10.80
N VAL A 85 -15.70 -6.80 9.84
CA VAL A 85 -16.42 -8.06 9.66
C VAL A 85 -15.45 -9.22 9.69
N ASP A 86 -15.81 -10.31 10.36
CA ASP A 86 -15.00 -11.54 10.42
C ASP A 86 -15.91 -12.77 10.55
N LEU A 87 -15.43 -13.96 10.20
CA LEU A 87 -16.18 -15.21 10.46
C LEU A 87 -16.06 -15.66 11.92
N SER A 88 -15.01 -15.22 12.62
CA SER A 88 -14.80 -15.51 14.03
C SER A 88 -15.49 -14.48 14.94
N PRO A 89 -16.44 -14.91 15.80
CA PRO A 89 -17.04 -14.04 16.80
C PRO A 89 -16.01 -13.60 17.86
N GLU A 90 -15.00 -14.41 18.17
CA GLU A 90 -13.91 -14.07 19.09
C GLU A 90 -13.06 -12.92 18.54
N CYS A 91 -12.67 -13.00 17.27
CA CYS A 91 -11.98 -11.91 16.55
C CYS A 91 -12.83 -10.64 16.54
N SER A 92 -14.11 -10.76 16.17
CA SER A 92 -15.05 -9.62 16.13
C SER A 92 -15.17 -8.93 17.50
N LEU A 93 -15.21 -9.69 18.60
CA LEU A 93 -15.22 -9.14 19.95
C LEU A 93 -13.89 -8.47 20.33
N ALA A 94 -12.76 -9.05 19.93
CA ALA A 94 -11.44 -8.49 20.17
C ALA A 94 -11.23 -7.17 19.40
N ALA A 95 -11.55 -7.12 18.11
CA ALA A 95 -11.47 -5.90 17.29
C ALA A 95 -12.27 -4.75 17.90
N ARG A 96 -13.47 -5.03 18.43
CA ARG A 96 -14.29 -4.03 19.12
C ARG A 96 -13.61 -3.51 20.39
N ARG A 97 -12.99 -4.39 21.18
CA ARG A 97 -12.21 -3.99 22.36
C ARG A 97 -10.98 -3.15 21.99
N ASN A 98 -10.40 -3.42 20.83
CA ASN A 98 -9.18 -2.76 20.35
C ASN A 98 -9.41 -1.43 19.62
N GLY A 99 -10.66 -1.01 19.45
CA GLY A 99 -11.00 0.35 19.01
C GLY A 99 -11.88 0.45 17.77
N TYR A 100 -12.37 -0.67 17.23
CA TYR A 100 -13.37 -0.65 16.16
C TYR A 100 -14.72 -0.20 16.75
N ASP A 101 -15.42 0.69 16.03
CA ASP A 101 -16.70 1.23 16.49
C ASP A 101 -17.81 0.16 16.41
N PHE A 102 -17.78 -0.62 15.33
CA PHE A 102 -18.74 -1.68 15.05
C PHE A 102 -18.01 -2.94 14.58
N THR A 103 -18.47 -4.11 15.01
CA THR A 103 -17.98 -5.39 14.50
C THR A 103 -19.14 -6.36 14.29
N MET A 104 -19.05 -7.20 13.27
CA MET A 104 -20.09 -8.18 12.94
C MET A 104 -19.49 -9.50 12.50
N THR A 105 -20.13 -10.60 12.93
CA THR A 105 -19.79 -11.94 12.45
C THR A 105 -20.63 -12.26 11.21
N THR A 106 -20.03 -12.24 10.02
CA THR A 106 -20.76 -12.45 8.75
C THR A 106 -19.84 -12.91 7.62
N LYS A 107 -20.45 -13.51 6.59
CA LYS A 107 -19.79 -13.84 5.32
C LYS A 107 -19.54 -12.59 4.49
N LEU A 108 -18.39 -12.55 3.82
CA LEU A 108 -18.03 -11.46 2.92
C LEU A 108 -18.85 -11.46 1.62
N SER A 109 -19.40 -12.61 1.23
CA SER A 109 -20.28 -12.76 0.06
C SER A 109 -21.70 -12.27 0.32
N HIS A 110 -22.02 -11.85 1.55
CA HIS A 110 -23.31 -11.28 1.92
C HIS A 110 -23.14 -10.30 3.09
N LEU A 111 -22.81 -9.06 2.77
CA LEU A 111 -22.57 -8.00 3.74
C LEU A 111 -23.90 -7.35 4.18
N PRO A 112 -24.18 -7.27 5.50
CA PRO A 112 -25.42 -6.73 6.04
C PRO A 112 -25.43 -5.19 6.09
N PHE A 113 -24.90 -4.54 5.06
CA PHE A 113 -24.83 -3.09 4.93
C PHE A 113 -25.64 -2.63 3.72
N ALA A 114 -26.16 -1.41 3.80
CA ALA A 114 -26.82 -0.80 2.65
C ALA A 114 -25.81 -0.48 1.54
N ASP A 115 -26.33 -0.25 0.34
CA ASP A 115 -25.52 0.23 -0.79
C ASP A 115 -24.87 1.58 -0.42
N GLU A 116 -23.69 1.86 -0.99
CA GLU A 116 -23.03 3.17 -0.86
C GLU A 116 -22.77 3.64 0.59
N THR A 117 -22.44 2.70 1.48
CA THR A 117 -22.28 2.97 2.92
C THR A 117 -20.90 3.49 3.29
N PHE A 118 -19.83 3.00 2.66
CA PHE A 118 -18.44 3.23 3.09
C PHE A 118 -17.64 4.09 2.10
N ASP A 119 -16.77 4.94 2.64
CA ASP A 119 -15.78 5.67 1.84
C ASP A 119 -14.63 4.74 1.42
N TYR A 120 -14.30 3.77 2.29
CA TYR A 120 -13.30 2.76 2.01
C TYR A 120 -13.76 1.36 2.42
N VAL A 121 -13.43 0.39 1.58
CA VAL A 121 -13.49 -1.03 1.92
C VAL A 121 -12.07 -1.57 1.85
N VAL A 122 -11.61 -2.25 2.89
CA VAL A 122 -10.23 -2.69 2.98
C VAL A 122 -10.14 -4.14 3.40
N SER A 123 -9.06 -4.82 3.04
CA SER A 123 -8.74 -6.14 3.58
C SER A 123 -7.24 -6.39 3.56
N LEU A 124 -6.71 -7.07 4.57
CA LEU A 124 -5.32 -7.54 4.59
C LEU A 124 -5.32 -9.05 4.84
N ASP A 125 -4.73 -9.82 3.94
CA ASP A 125 -4.51 -11.27 4.13
C ASP A 125 -5.81 -12.09 4.20
N VAL A 126 -6.79 -11.74 3.35
CA VAL A 126 -8.14 -12.35 3.36
C VAL A 126 -8.51 -12.93 2.00
N ILE A 127 -8.20 -12.23 0.91
CA ILE A 127 -8.63 -12.63 -0.44
C ILE A 127 -8.03 -13.97 -0.88
N GLY A 128 -6.81 -14.31 -0.42
CA GLY A 128 -6.18 -15.60 -0.72
C GLY A 128 -6.87 -16.80 -0.08
N HIS A 129 -7.65 -16.58 0.99
CA HIS A 129 -8.46 -17.59 1.66
C HIS A 129 -9.83 -17.79 1.01
N ILE A 130 -10.30 -16.87 0.18
CA ILE A 130 -11.62 -16.98 -0.45
C ILE A 130 -11.53 -17.93 -1.64
N GLY A 131 -12.37 -18.97 -1.65
CA GLY A 131 -12.48 -19.90 -2.78
C GLY A 131 -12.81 -19.19 -4.10
N PHE A 132 -12.26 -19.66 -5.22
CA PHE A 132 -12.42 -19.03 -6.54
C PHE A 132 -13.89 -18.78 -6.93
N GLU A 133 -14.77 -19.68 -6.51
CA GLU A 133 -16.21 -19.65 -6.73
C GLU A 133 -16.95 -18.56 -5.95
N GLU A 134 -16.42 -18.11 -4.81
CA GLU A 134 -17.05 -17.09 -3.96
C GLU A 134 -16.49 -15.68 -4.21
N LYS A 135 -15.31 -15.57 -4.81
CA LYS A 135 -14.61 -14.29 -5.03
C LYS A 135 -15.48 -13.25 -5.74
N ASP A 136 -16.17 -13.64 -6.81
CA ASP A 136 -16.97 -12.69 -7.59
C ASP A 136 -18.19 -12.17 -6.78
N ALA A 137 -18.77 -13.00 -5.91
CA ALA A 137 -19.82 -12.56 -5.00
C ALA A 137 -19.28 -11.56 -3.95
N VAL A 138 -18.08 -11.82 -3.41
CA VAL A 138 -17.42 -10.91 -2.46
C VAL A 138 -17.10 -9.57 -3.11
N PHE A 139 -16.55 -9.56 -4.33
CA PHE A 139 -16.24 -8.30 -5.03
C PHE A 139 -17.49 -7.54 -5.48
N SER A 140 -18.59 -8.24 -5.77
CA SER A 140 -19.90 -7.62 -5.97
C SER A 140 -20.37 -6.89 -4.71
N GLU A 141 -20.23 -7.50 -3.54
CA GLU A 141 -20.58 -6.86 -2.26
C GLU A 141 -19.65 -5.68 -1.94
N VAL A 142 -18.35 -5.80 -2.20
CA VAL A 142 -17.37 -4.70 -2.05
C VAL A 142 -17.78 -3.50 -2.89
N SER A 143 -18.08 -3.73 -4.18
CA SER A 143 -18.55 -2.68 -5.10
C SER A 143 -19.86 -2.04 -4.62
N ARG A 144 -20.83 -2.88 -4.19
CA ARG A 144 -22.15 -2.42 -3.73
C ARG A 144 -22.08 -1.52 -2.50
N VAL A 145 -21.29 -1.88 -1.49
CA VAL A 145 -21.23 -1.12 -0.22
C VAL A 145 -20.31 0.10 -0.29
N LEU A 146 -19.52 0.24 -1.35
CA LEU A 146 -18.71 1.44 -1.60
C LEU A 146 -19.58 2.58 -2.11
N ARG A 147 -19.31 3.78 -1.59
CA ARG A 147 -19.84 5.03 -2.16
C ARG A 147 -19.35 5.22 -3.60
N PRO A 148 -20.04 6.04 -4.42
CA PRO A 148 -19.61 6.32 -5.79
C PRO A 148 -18.16 6.81 -5.92
N ASP A 149 -17.70 7.63 -4.96
CA ASP A 149 -16.32 8.13 -4.88
C ASP A 149 -15.42 7.30 -3.94
N GLY A 150 -15.94 6.15 -3.49
CA GLY A 150 -15.29 5.26 -2.55
C GLY A 150 -14.13 4.50 -3.19
N VAL A 151 -13.21 4.04 -2.34
CA VAL A 151 -12.00 3.34 -2.79
C VAL A 151 -11.85 2.03 -2.02
N THR A 152 -11.63 0.93 -2.74
CA THR A 152 -11.25 -0.33 -2.12
C THR A 152 -9.74 -0.53 -2.13
N MET A 153 -9.19 -1.08 -1.04
CA MET A 153 -7.75 -1.27 -0.85
C MET A 153 -7.44 -2.63 -0.23
N HIS A 154 -6.60 -3.43 -0.89
CA HIS A 154 -6.34 -4.79 -0.47
C HIS A 154 -4.86 -5.10 -0.46
N GLY A 155 -4.40 -5.71 0.63
CA GLY A 155 -3.19 -6.49 0.62
C GLY A 155 -3.55 -7.96 0.39
N ILE A 156 -2.99 -8.57 -0.66
CA ILE A 156 -3.38 -9.90 -1.13
C ILE A 156 -2.16 -10.78 -1.37
N GLU A 157 -2.20 -12.01 -0.86
CA GLU A 157 -1.24 -13.05 -1.19
C GLU A 157 -1.32 -13.47 -2.66
N CYS A 158 -0.17 -13.63 -3.27
CA CYS A 158 -0.03 -14.06 -4.65
C CYS A 158 0.72 -15.39 -4.72
N THR A 159 0.49 -16.12 -5.81
CA THR A 159 1.28 -17.29 -6.17
C THR A 159 1.89 -17.11 -7.56
N ASP A 160 2.91 -17.89 -7.88
CA ASP A 160 3.46 -18.02 -9.24
C ASP A 160 2.71 -19.15 -9.96
N ARG A 161 2.45 -19.03 -11.27
CA ARG A 161 1.92 -20.14 -12.09
C ARG A 161 2.66 -21.46 -11.89
N ALA A 162 3.99 -21.39 -11.77
CA ALA A 162 4.85 -22.55 -11.59
C ALA A 162 4.79 -23.10 -10.15
N ALA A 163 4.49 -22.25 -9.16
CA ALA A 163 4.33 -22.65 -7.76
C ALA A 163 2.87 -22.98 -7.40
N ARG A 164 1.91 -22.58 -8.24
CA ARG A 164 0.48 -22.79 -8.06
C ARG A 164 0.22 -24.28 -7.96
N ARG A 165 -0.24 -24.69 -6.79
CA ARG A 165 -0.57 -26.10 -6.55
C ARG A 165 -1.67 -26.51 -7.50
N ASN A 166 -1.45 -27.59 -8.24
CA ASN A 166 -2.52 -28.21 -8.98
C ASN A 166 -3.40 -28.97 -7.99
N TYR A 167 -4.36 -28.25 -7.38
CA TYR A 167 -5.27 -28.83 -6.41
C TYR A 167 -6.08 -29.99 -7.00
N GLU A 168 -6.24 -30.08 -8.33
CA GLU A 168 -6.93 -31.19 -9.00
C GLU A 168 -6.15 -32.50 -8.94
N GLU A 169 -4.82 -32.42 -8.85
CA GLU A 169 -3.93 -33.59 -8.78
C GLU A 169 -3.64 -34.05 -7.34
N MET A 170 -4.01 -33.25 -6.34
CA MET A 170 -3.81 -33.61 -4.93
C MET A 170 -4.81 -34.68 -4.47
N THR A 171 -4.33 -35.64 -3.67
CA THR A 171 -5.23 -36.56 -2.96
C THR A 171 -6.07 -35.80 -1.93
N ALA A 172 -7.21 -36.37 -1.53
CA ALA A 172 -8.08 -35.74 -0.54
C ALA A 172 -7.36 -35.49 0.79
N GLU A 173 -6.51 -36.44 1.23
CA GLU A 173 -5.73 -36.32 2.47
C GLU A 173 -4.65 -35.23 2.35
N ALA A 174 -3.99 -35.11 1.20
CA ALA A 174 -2.98 -34.07 0.97
C ALA A 174 -3.62 -32.67 0.90
N LEU A 175 -4.78 -32.58 0.24
CA LEU A 175 -5.55 -31.33 0.16
C LEU A 175 -6.10 -30.94 1.53
N GLN A 176 -6.63 -31.89 2.31
CA GLN A 176 -7.06 -31.67 3.69
C GLN A 176 -5.93 -31.09 4.53
N LYS A 177 -4.76 -31.74 4.55
CA LYS A 177 -3.60 -31.28 5.29
C LYS A 177 -3.17 -29.88 4.85
N PHE A 178 -3.19 -29.59 3.55
CA PHE A 178 -2.86 -28.26 3.03
C PHE A 178 -3.86 -27.20 3.49
N VAL A 179 -5.17 -27.47 3.41
CA VAL A 179 -6.21 -26.52 3.81
C VAL A 179 -6.17 -26.27 5.33
N GLU A 180 -5.95 -27.30 6.13
CA GLU A 180 -5.79 -27.19 7.58
C GLU A 180 -4.59 -26.30 7.95
N ILE A 181 -3.45 -26.49 7.27
CA ILE A 181 -2.20 -25.78 7.55
C ILE A 181 -2.24 -24.34 7.02
N ASP A 182 -2.54 -24.19 5.73
CA ASP A 182 -2.35 -22.95 4.98
C ASP A 182 -3.70 -22.26 4.75
N GLY A 183 -4.64 -23.00 4.17
CA GLY A 183 -6.00 -22.50 3.89
C GLY A 183 -6.07 -21.45 2.77
N HIS A 184 -4.98 -21.19 2.05
CA HIS A 184 -4.94 -20.30 0.90
C HIS A 184 -5.43 -21.01 -0.37
N VAL A 185 -6.72 -21.37 -0.38
CA VAL A 185 -7.31 -22.11 -1.52
C VAL A 185 -7.61 -21.23 -2.73
N GLY A 186 -7.52 -19.91 -2.59
CA GLY A 186 -7.88 -18.93 -3.60
C GLY A 186 -6.70 -18.14 -4.17
N LEU A 187 -5.46 -18.62 -4.07
CA LEU A 187 -4.32 -17.86 -4.59
C LEU A 187 -4.40 -17.68 -6.11
N GLU A 188 -4.24 -16.43 -6.53
CA GLU A 188 -4.16 -16.00 -7.92
C GLU A 188 -2.79 -15.36 -8.17
N GLU A 189 -2.39 -15.26 -9.43
CA GLU A 189 -1.25 -14.43 -9.82
C GLU A 189 -1.59 -12.95 -9.67
N GLU A 190 -0.57 -12.10 -9.58
CA GLU A 190 -0.73 -10.65 -9.48
C GLU A 190 -1.66 -10.09 -10.57
N GLN A 191 -1.44 -10.50 -11.83
CA GLN A 191 -2.23 -10.02 -12.96
C GLN A 191 -3.66 -10.56 -12.92
N GLU A 192 -3.87 -11.79 -12.43
CA GLU A 192 -5.20 -12.39 -12.27
C GLU A 192 -6.05 -11.61 -11.25
N HIS A 193 -5.44 -11.21 -10.12
CA HIS A 193 -6.10 -10.30 -9.16
C HIS A 193 -6.51 -9.00 -9.85
N GLY A 194 -5.59 -8.34 -10.55
CA GLY A 194 -5.88 -7.10 -11.28
C GLY A 194 -7.04 -7.25 -12.28
N GLN A 195 -7.02 -8.32 -13.09
CA GLN A 195 -8.09 -8.63 -14.05
C GLN A 195 -9.43 -8.90 -13.39
N ARG A 196 -9.44 -9.53 -12.21
CA ARG A 196 -10.68 -9.78 -11.48
C ARG A 196 -11.30 -8.48 -10.98
N PHE A 197 -10.51 -7.59 -10.36
CA PHE A 197 -11.00 -6.29 -9.90
C PHE A 197 -11.52 -5.41 -11.06
N LEU A 198 -10.92 -5.51 -12.25
CA LEU A 198 -11.37 -4.77 -13.45
C LEU A 198 -12.78 -5.17 -13.93
N ARG A 199 -13.33 -6.30 -13.45
CA ARG A 199 -14.73 -6.68 -13.72
C ARG A 199 -15.73 -5.86 -12.89
N PHE A 200 -15.30 -5.28 -11.78
CA PHE A 200 -16.14 -4.61 -10.80
C PHE A 200 -15.86 -3.11 -10.68
N PHE A 201 -14.68 -2.66 -11.14
CA PHE A 201 -14.25 -1.27 -11.00
C PHE A 201 -13.62 -0.74 -12.29
N LYS A 202 -13.90 0.52 -12.63
CA LYS A 202 -13.34 1.18 -13.82
C LYS A 202 -11.83 1.44 -13.72
N HIS A 203 -11.36 1.75 -12.51
CA HIS A 203 -9.97 2.08 -12.26
C HIS A 203 -9.38 1.11 -11.25
N VAL A 204 -8.36 0.37 -11.67
CA VAL A 204 -7.66 -0.60 -10.84
C VAL A 204 -6.16 -0.35 -10.98
N ALA A 205 -5.48 -0.27 -9.84
CA ALA A 205 -4.03 -0.19 -9.78
C ALA A 205 -3.54 -1.22 -8.77
N TRP A 206 -2.42 -1.85 -9.07
CA TRP A 206 -1.80 -2.80 -8.15
C TRP A 206 -0.29 -2.72 -8.26
N GLU A 207 0.38 -3.16 -7.19
CA GLU A 207 1.83 -3.12 -7.12
C GLU A 207 2.34 -4.40 -6.43
N PRO A 208 3.20 -5.19 -7.10
CA PRO A 208 3.76 -6.39 -6.49
C PRO A 208 4.64 -6.03 -5.30
N ARG A 209 4.56 -6.89 -4.28
CA ARG A 209 5.31 -6.79 -3.03
C ARG A 209 5.90 -8.17 -2.74
N TYR A 210 7.18 -8.21 -2.41
CA TYR A 210 7.84 -9.47 -2.06
C TYR A 210 7.79 -9.62 -0.56
N ALA A 211 7.20 -10.70 -0.07
CA ALA A 211 7.35 -11.05 1.33
C ALA A 211 8.75 -11.62 1.56
N LEU A 212 9.76 -10.74 1.62
CA LEU A 212 11.15 -11.16 1.82
C LEU A 212 11.48 -11.45 3.29
N CYS A 213 10.64 -10.99 4.23
CA CYS A 213 10.94 -11.09 5.66
C CYS A 213 9.69 -11.52 6.45
N LEU A 214 9.75 -12.72 7.01
CA LEU A 214 8.88 -13.11 8.13
C LEU A 214 9.42 -12.46 9.41
N SER A 215 8.58 -12.28 10.43
CA SER A 215 9.12 -11.94 11.75
C SER A 215 9.94 -13.12 12.28
N SER A 216 10.87 -12.84 13.18
CA SER A 216 11.65 -13.86 13.88
C SER A 216 10.77 -14.98 14.45
N ASP A 217 9.65 -14.62 15.08
CA ASP A 217 8.71 -15.60 15.62
C ASP A 217 7.95 -16.41 14.54
N GLU A 218 7.67 -15.81 13.38
CA GLU A 218 7.01 -16.53 12.29
C GLU A 218 7.99 -17.49 11.59
N PHE A 219 9.27 -17.14 11.48
CA PHE A 219 10.33 -18.08 11.08
C PHE A 219 10.38 -19.30 12.01
N LEU A 220 10.39 -19.08 13.33
CA LEU A 220 10.43 -20.15 14.32
C LEU A 220 9.15 -21.00 14.30
N LYS A 221 7.98 -20.38 14.23
CA LYS A 221 6.71 -21.08 14.13
C LYS A 221 6.64 -21.93 12.88
N GLN A 222 7.13 -21.45 11.74
CA GLN A 222 7.14 -22.22 10.51
C GLN A 222 8.14 -23.38 10.55
N ALA A 223 9.31 -23.18 11.15
CA ALA A 223 10.28 -24.25 11.38
C ALA A 223 9.69 -25.34 12.30
N ASP A 224 9.15 -24.94 13.47
CA ASP A 224 8.68 -25.86 14.51
C ASP A 224 7.39 -26.58 14.10
N LYS A 225 6.47 -25.88 13.41
CA LYS A 225 5.13 -26.42 13.09
C LYS A 225 5.07 -27.07 11.71
N TYR A 226 5.84 -26.59 10.74
CA TYR A 226 5.68 -26.98 9.33
C TYR A 226 6.92 -27.65 8.73
N GLY A 227 8.03 -27.76 9.47
CA GLY A 227 9.22 -28.50 9.05
C GLY A 227 9.89 -27.93 7.79
N LEU A 228 9.84 -26.61 7.61
CA LEU A 228 10.53 -25.94 6.52
C LEU A 228 12.05 -25.99 6.73
N GLU A 229 12.80 -26.21 5.65
CA GLU A 229 14.26 -26.23 5.66
C GLU A 229 14.81 -24.80 5.79
N PHE A 230 15.02 -24.36 7.04
CA PHE A 230 15.87 -23.22 7.36
C PHE A 230 17.20 -23.74 7.92
N GLU A 231 18.27 -22.95 7.82
CA GLU A 231 19.56 -23.28 8.44
C GLU A 231 19.41 -23.41 9.96
N GLU A 232 19.81 -24.54 10.55
CA GLU A 232 19.65 -24.81 11.99
C GLU A 232 20.32 -23.72 12.84
N ASP A 233 21.53 -23.29 12.45
CA ASP A 233 22.27 -22.22 13.14
C ASP A 233 21.50 -20.88 13.14
N PHE A 234 20.76 -20.59 12.06
CA PHE A 234 19.92 -19.40 11.98
C PHE A 234 18.69 -19.50 12.89
N LEU A 235 18.03 -20.64 12.91
CA LEU A 235 16.89 -20.88 13.81
C LEU A 235 17.33 -20.81 15.28
N ASP A 236 18.46 -21.40 15.63
CA ASP A 236 19.00 -21.38 16.98
C ASP A 236 19.45 -19.97 17.39
N TYR A 237 20.01 -19.19 16.46
CA TYR A 237 20.25 -17.77 16.67
C TYR A 237 18.95 -17.04 17.03
N LEU A 238 17.88 -17.18 16.23
CA LEU A 238 16.59 -16.55 16.50
C LEU A 238 15.99 -17.00 17.84
N ARG A 239 16.10 -18.30 18.18
CA ARG A 239 15.65 -18.83 19.49
C ARG A 239 16.43 -18.20 20.65
N GLY A 240 17.73 -17.95 20.47
CA GLY A 240 18.61 -17.36 21.47
C GLY A 240 18.42 -15.85 21.69
N LEU A 241 17.75 -15.15 20.79
CA LEU A 241 17.51 -13.71 20.93
C LEU A 241 16.58 -13.39 22.11
N SER A 242 16.98 -12.42 22.92
CA SER A 242 16.08 -11.80 23.91
C SER A 242 14.94 -11.03 23.20
N PHE A 243 13.88 -10.70 23.95
CA PHE A 243 12.75 -9.93 23.42
C PHE A 243 13.19 -8.63 22.71
N ASN A 244 14.14 -7.88 23.29
CA ASN A 244 14.60 -6.63 22.69
C ASN A 244 15.43 -6.86 21.42
N GLU A 245 16.19 -7.94 21.35
CA GLU A 245 17.01 -8.27 20.18
C GLU A 245 16.15 -8.80 19.03
N ARG A 246 15.15 -9.65 19.31
CA ARG A 246 14.14 -10.05 18.31
C ARG A 246 13.43 -8.86 17.72
N ARG A 247 13.03 -7.92 18.59
CA ARG A 247 12.42 -6.66 18.16
C ARG A 247 13.34 -5.85 17.25
N ALA A 248 14.61 -5.70 17.60
CA ALA A 248 15.57 -4.96 16.77
C ALA A 248 15.81 -5.65 15.42
N PHE A 249 15.88 -6.98 15.41
CA PHE A 249 15.97 -7.78 14.20
C PHE A 249 14.76 -7.55 13.28
N ASP A 250 13.54 -7.70 13.81
CA ASP A 250 12.32 -7.47 13.04
C ASP A 250 12.28 -6.03 12.50
N MET A 251 12.62 -5.03 13.32
CA MET A 251 12.75 -3.63 12.90
C MET A 251 13.70 -3.43 11.72
N ALA A 252 14.88 -4.03 11.78
CA ALA A 252 15.85 -3.95 10.69
C ALA A 252 15.30 -4.61 9.41
N MET A 253 14.67 -5.78 9.53
CA MET A 253 14.11 -6.50 8.38
C MET A 253 12.93 -5.76 7.74
N GLY A 254 12.03 -5.19 8.55
CA GLY A 254 10.92 -4.37 8.07
C GLY A 254 11.38 -3.06 7.41
N TYR A 255 12.39 -2.40 7.96
CA TYR A 255 12.99 -1.19 7.38
C TYR A 255 13.65 -1.46 6.02
N VAL A 256 14.46 -2.52 5.93
CA VAL A 256 15.08 -2.95 4.67
C VAL A 256 13.99 -3.19 3.61
N PHE A 257 12.89 -3.84 3.97
CA PHE A 257 11.79 -4.09 3.04
C PHE A 257 11.10 -2.81 2.53
N GLY A 258 10.79 -1.86 3.42
CA GLY A 258 10.20 -0.57 3.04
C GLY A 258 11.06 0.24 2.06
N LYS A 259 12.33 -0.15 1.89
CA LYS A 259 13.34 0.47 1.03
C LYS A 259 13.83 -0.43 -0.10
N ILE A 260 13.41 -1.70 -0.19
CA ILE A 260 13.85 -2.62 -1.26
C ILE A 260 13.46 -2.13 -2.66
N SER A 261 12.31 -1.47 -2.78
CA SER A 261 11.91 -0.77 -4.00
C SER A 261 12.83 0.39 -4.38
N ASP A 262 13.58 0.93 -3.43
CA ASP A 262 14.52 2.05 -3.64
C ASP A 262 15.89 1.54 -4.12
N PHE A 263 16.19 0.24 -3.97
CA PHE A 263 17.50 -0.35 -4.29
C PHE A 263 17.67 -0.83 -5.74
N ASN A 264 16.74 -0.49 -6.65
CA ASN A 264 16.78 -0.87 -8.08
C ASN A 264 17.06 -2.37 -8.30
N LEU A 265 16.57 -3.21 -7.38
CA LEU A 265 16.73 -4.66 -7.44
C LEU A 265 15.75 -5.23 -8.46
N THR A 266 16.23 -6.09 -9.36
CA THR A 266 15.37 -6.91 -10.21
C THR A 266 14.72 -7.98 -9.36
N LEU A 267 13.47 -7.75 -8.98
CA LEU A 267 12.71 -8.70 -8.19
C LEU A 267 12.17 -9.85 -9.10
N PRO A 268 11.96 -11.07 -8.57
CA PRO A 268 11.43 -12.21 -9.33
C PRO A 268 10.14 -11.87 -10.09
N LYS A 269 9.78 -12.54 -11.18
CA LYS A 269 8.59 -12.14 -11.98
C LYS A 269 7.24 -12.21 -11.24
N SER A 270 7.18 -12.86 -10.09
CA SER A 270 5.98 -13.01 -9.25
C SER A 270 6.30 -12.54 -7.83
N GLY A 271 5.58 -11.52 -7.36
CA GLY A 271 5.54 -11.19 -5.94
C GLY A 271 4.80 -12.27 -5.16
N LEU A 272 5.21 -12.57 -3.93
CA LEU A 272 4.39 -13.35 -2.99
C LEU A 272 3.16 -12.58 -2.50
N TYR A 273 3.07 -11.30 -2.84
CA TYR A 273 2.04 -10.39 -2.38
C TYR A 273 1.77 -9.27 -3.39
N VAL A 274 0.59 -8.66 -3.32
CA VAL A 274 0.22 -7.48 -4.09
C VAL A 274 -0.54 -6.50 -3.20
N PHE A 275 -0.21 -5.21 -3.31
CA PHE A 275 -1.12 -4.16 -2.87
C PHE A 275 -2.01 -3.82 -4.05
N LEU A 276 -3.32 -3.68 -3.84
CA LEU A 276 -4.28 -3.40 -4.89
C LEU A 276 -5.27 -2.33 -4.44
N LYS A 277 -5.55 -1.36 -5.31
CA LYS A 277 -6.50 -0.27 -5.10
C LYS A 277 -7.46 -0.22 -6.28
N ALA A 278 -8.76 -0.11 -6.02
CA ALA A 278 -9.75 0.00 -7.07
C ALA A 278 -10.89 0.96 -6.72
N ALA A 279 -11.48 1.61 -7.73
CA ALA A 279 -12.61 2.53 -7.60
C ALA A 279 -13.27 2.76 -8.97
N ASP A 280 -14.47 3.34 -8.96
CA ASP A 280 -15.16 3.80 -10.19
C ASP A 280 -14.80 5.24 -10.58
N VAL A 281 -14.11 5.96 -9.70
CA VAL A 281 -13.49 7.25 -9.98
C VAL A 281 -11.99 7.09 -10.23
N PRO A 282 -11.37 8.02 -10.97
CA PRO A 282 -9.93 8.00 -11.17
C PRO A 282 -9.19 7.86 -9.84
N LEU A 283 -8.38 6.81 -9.75
CA LEU A 283 -7.56 6.59 -8.57
C LEU A 283 -6.57 7.75 -8.44
N GLY A 284 -6.65 8.48 -7.33
CA GLY A 284 -5.51 9.27 -6.87
C GLY A 284 -4.27 8.36 -6.73
N PRO A 285 -3.05 8.93 -6.66
CA PRO A 285 -1.82 8.14 -6.62
C PRO A 285 -1.89 7.02 -5.57
N PHE A 286 -1.32 5.86 -5.92
CA PHE A 286 -1.38 4.61 -5.14
C PHE A 286 -0.61 4.67 -3.82
N TYR A 287 0.25 5.67 -3.70
CA TYR A 287 0.95 6.09 -2.51
C TYR A 287 0.71 7.59 -2.33
N ASN A 288 0.00 7.99 -1.27
CA ASN A 288 0.45 9.19 -0.56
C ASN A 288 1.84 8.85 -0.02
N GLU A 289 2.93 9.52 -0.33
CA GLU A 289 3.28 10.61 -1.22
C GLU A 289 4.49 10.07 -1.94
N HIS A 290 4.60 10.17 -3.29
CA HIS A 290 5.90 10.30 -3.97
C HIS A 290 5.86 10.24 -5.51
N ARG A 291 5.01 9.50 -6.22
CA ARG A 291 5.24 9.33 -7.68
C ARG A 291 4.23 10.04 -8.58
N ASP A 292 4.73 10.99 -9.39
CA ASP A 292 4.10 11.43 -10.63
C ASP A 292 3.89 10.23 -11.57
N ARG A 293 2.63 9.99 -11.96
CA ARG A 293 2.22 8.80 -12.74
C ARG A 293 1.95 9.04 -14.23
N GLU A 294 2.24 10.20 -14.82
CA GLU A 294 2.22 10.28 -16.30
C GLU A 294 3.48 9.62 -16.91
N ALA A 295 4.61 9.60 -16.20
CA ALA A 295 5.87 9.05 -16.70
C ALA A 295 5.98 7.50 -16.65
N LEU A 296 5.07 6.80 -15.95
CA LEU A 296 5.08 5.33 -15.86
C LEU A 296 4.23 4.63 -16.93
N TYR A 297 3.34 5.36 -17.61
CA TYR A 297 2.44 4.82 -18.63
C TYR A 297 2.54 5.56 -19.98
N SER A 298 3.51 6.45 -20.14
CA SER A 298 3.80 7.08 -21.42
C SER A 298 4.44 6.05 -22.37
N SER A 299 3.86 5.94 -23.58
CA SER A 299 4.42 5.14 -24.67
C SER A 299 5.84 5.59 -25.03
N HIS A 300 6.64 4.72 -25.64
CA HIS A 300 8.02 5.03 -26.09
C HIS A 300 8.14 6.29 -26.97
N GLU A 301 7.05 6.74 -27.59
CA GLU A 301 7.03 7.96 -28.41
C GLU A 301 6.96 9.25 -27.57
N SER A 302 6.29 9.22 -26.42
CA SER A 302 6.12 10.39 -25.51
C SER A 302 7.27 10.65 -24.54
N LEU A 303 8.21 9.71 -24.37
CA LEU A 303 9.37 9.85 -23.49
C LEU A 303 10.56 10.57 -24.14
N LYS A 304 10.50 10.87 -25.45
CA LYS A 304 11.64 11.43 -26.19
C LYS A 304 11.86 12.94 -26.00
N GLU A 305 10.92 13.66 -25.37
CA GLU A 305 10.99 15.13 -25.21
C GLU A 305 10.99 15.60 -23.74
N LEU A 306 10.92 14.68 -22.76
CA LEU A 306 10.86 15.03 -21.33
C LEU A 306 12.22 14.80 -20.66
N THR A 307 12.79 15.87 -20.08
CA THR A 307 14.00 15.76 -19.25
C THR A 307 13.63 15.70 -17.77
N CYS A 308 13.81 14.53 -17.16
CA CYS A 308 13.60 14.31 -15.72
C CYS A 308 14.77 14.92 -14.93
N LEU A 309 14.57 16.11 -14.34
CA LEU A 309 15.65 16.86 -13.67
C LEU A 309 16.21 16.12 -12.44
N ASP A 310 15.36 15.40 -11.74
CA ASP A 310 15.66 14.57 -10.57
C ASP A 310 16.53 13.32 -10.87
N ARG A 311 16.75 12.98 -12.14
CA ARG A 311 17.59 11.83 -12.55
C ARG A 311 18.78 12.24 -13.40
N ASN A 312 18.99 13.54 -13.54
CA ASN A 312 20.05 14.09 -14.36
C ASN A 312 21.18 14.60 -13.47
N SER A 313 22.36 13.97 -13.59
CA SER A 313 23.56 14.34 -12.83
C SER A 313 24.08 15.75 -13.13
N ALA A 314 23.57 16.41 -14.17
CA ALA A 314 23.87 17.80 -14.49
C ALA A 314 23.01 18.81 -13.70
N VAL A 315 22.07 18.36 -12.86
CA VAL A 315 21.17 19.22 -12.09
C VAL A 315 21.73 19.49 -10.70
N THR A 316 21.67 20.73 -10.25
CA THR A 316 22.09 21.14 -8.90
C THR A 316 20.98 21.89 -8.17
N PHE A 317 20.93 21.74 -6.84
CA PHE A 317 19.94 22.38 -5.96
C PHE A 317 20.67 23.21 -4.90
N ASP A 318 20.20 24.43 -4.63
CA ASP A 318 20.74 25.27 -3.55
C ASP A 318 20.06 24.96 -2.20
N ASP A 319 20.86 25.11 -1.12
CA ASP A 319 20.45 25.21 0.30
C ASP A 319 19.35 24.23 0.75
N GLY A 320 19.53 22.96 0.35
CA GLY A 320 18.61 21.87 0.65
C GLY A 320 19.29 20.50 0.59
N TRP A 321 18.66 19.49 1.18
CA TRP A 321 19.05 18.10 0.96
C TRP A 321 18.32 17.58 -0.27
N TYR A 322 19.11 17.27 -1.29
CA TYR A 322 18.69 16.52 -2.45
C TYR A 322 19.10 15.06 -2.25
N GLU A 323 18.11 14.17 -2.21
CA GLU A 323 18.35 12.74 -2.02
C GLU A 323 18.11 11.99 -3.34
N PRO A 324 19.10 11.94 -4.25
CA PRO A 324 18.96 11.34 -5.59
C PRO A 324 18.65 9.84 -5.56
N ASN A 325 18.87 9.20 -4.42
CA ASN A 325 18.66 7.78 -4.20
C ASN A 325 17.29 7.46 -3.58
N LEU A 326 16.46 8.47 -3.27
CA LEU A 326 15.06 8.28 -2.93
C LEU A 326 14.21 8.21 -4.22
N LEU A 327 13.05 7.56 -4.17
CA LEU A 327 12.16 7.47 -5.34
C LEU A 327 10.74 8.02 -5.07
N PRO A 328 10.40 9.20 -5.64
CA PRO A 328 11.25 10.04 -6.44
C PRO A 328 12.30 10.68 -5.53
N PRO A 329 13.37 11.17 -6.15
CA PRO A 329 14.29 12.08 -5.51
C PRO A 329 13.50 13.26 -4.94
N ILE A 330 13.75 13.56 -3.68
CA ILE A 330 13.12 14.69 -3.00
C ILE A 330 14.17 15.79 -2.92
N ALA A 331 13.83 16.98 -3.42
CA ALA A 331 14.52 18.20 -3.05
C ALA A 331 13.76 18.84 -1.88
N ARG A 332 14.43 18.98 -0.72
CA ARG A 332 13.86 19.65 0.45
C ARG A 332 14.60 20.94 0.74
N TRP A 333 13.85 22.03 0.85
CA TRP A 333 14.32 23.36 1.25
C TRP A 333 13.68 23.76 2.59
N MET A 334 14.47 24.38 3.47
CA MET A 334 13.99 24.94 4.75
C MET A 334 13.96 26.48 4.77
N SER A 335 14.44 27.10 3.70
CA SER A 335 14.53 28.55 3.50
C SER A 335 13.33 29.09 2.70
N ARG A 336 13.25 30.42 2.59
CA ARG A 336 12.23 31.11 1.77
C ARG A 336 12.54 31.08 0.28
N GLU A 337 13.71 30.59 -0.10
CA GLU A 337 14.23 30.66 -1.47
C GLU A 337 14.89 29.33 -1.80
N ALA A 338 14.54 28.78 -2.95
CA ALA A 338 15.15 27.57 -3.48
C ALA A 338 15.58 27.81 -4.92
N ARG A 339 16.70 27.23 -5.33
CA ARG A 339 17.19 27.30 -6.72
C ARG A 339 17.48 25.92 -7.27
N ILE A 340 17.09 25.70 -8.51
CA ILE A 340 17.33 24.48 -9.28
C ILE A 340 18.04 24.90 -10.57
N ARG A 341 19.27 24.41 -10.79
CA ARG A 341 20.01 24.67 -12.03
C ARG A 341 20.04 23.41 -12.88
N PHE A 342 19.72 23.53 -14.16
CA PHE A 342 19.63 22.41 -15.09
C PHE A 342 19.93 22.84 -16.52
N GLN A 343 20.16 21.85 -17.40
CA GLN A 343 20.38 22.06 -18.82
C GLN A 343 19.23 21.50 -19.66
N ALA A 344 18.78 22.26 -20.64
CA ALA A 344 17.76 21.85 -21.60
C ALA A 344 17.98 22.52 -22.97
N ASN A 345 17.66 21.82 -24.06
CA ASN A 345 17.76 22.38 -25.41
C ASN A 345 16.53 23.22 -25.81
N ASP A 346 15.37 22.86 -25.26
CA ASP A 346 14.10 23.54 -25.40
C ASP A 346 13.35 23.38 -24.06
N LEU A 347 12.67 24.43 -23.62
CA LEU A 347 11.96 24.44 -22.34
C LEU A 347 10.65 25.22 -22.50
N SER A 348 9.62 24.52 -22.97
CA SER A 348 8.26 25.07 -23.14
C SER A 348 7.36 24.82 -21.92
N GLU A 349 7.68 23.82 -21.10
CA GLU A 349 6.92 23.45 -19.90
C GLU A 349 7.86 22.95 -18.79
N ILE A 350 7.61 23.39 -17.55
CA ILE A 350 8.17 22.80 -16.34
C ILE A 350 7.02 22.16 -15.56
N SER A 351 7.09 20.84 -15.39
CA SER A 351 6.18 20.10 -14.51
C SER A 351 6.87 19.81 -13.18
N LEU A 352 6.21 20.14 -12.05
CA LEU A 352 6.71 19.81 -10.72
C LEU A 352 5.58 19.46 -9.74
N ASP A 353 5.95 18.69 -8.73
CA ASP A 353 5.10 18.30 -7.64
C ASP A 353 5.51 19.06 -6.36
N LEU A 354 4.62 19.92 -5.87
CA LEU A 354 4.84 20.71 -4.67
C LEU A 354 4.11 20.09 -3.48
N THR A 355 4.83 19.83 -2.39
CA THR A 355 4.22 19.41 -1.11
C THR A 355 4.44 20.48 -0.06
N THR A 356 3.38 20.87 0.65
CA THR A 356 3.46 21.91 1.70
C THR A 356 2.89 21.42 3.03
N HIS A 357 3.61 21.77 4.10
CA HIS A 357 3.23 21.52 5.49
C HIS A 357 3.44 22.78 6.32
N ILE A 358 2.46 23.69 6.26
CA ILE A 358 2.44 24.92 7.04
C ILE A 358 1.20 24.90 7.95
N PRO A 359 1.37 24.95 9.29
CA PRO A 359 0.27 24.77 10.24
C PRO A 359 -0.92 25.73 10.06
N ASP A 360 -0.65 26.97 9.65
CA ASP A 360 -1.65 28.06 9.52
C ASP A 360 -2.03 28.37 8.06
N VAL A 361 -1.66 27.52 7.08
CA VAL A 361 -1.87 27.81 5.64
C VAL A 361 -3.34 28.03 5.25
N ARG A 362 -4.26 27.48 6.03
CA ARG A 362 -5.71 27.63 5.83
C ARG A 362 -6.24 28.99 6.29
N GLU A 363 -5.53 29.65 7.19
CA GLU A 363 -5.89 30.96 7.74
C GLU A 363 -5.14 32.10 7.03
N ARG A 364 -3.88 31.82 6.65
CA ARG A 364 -3.01 32.73 5.90
C ARG A 364 -2.38 31.98 4.73
N PRO A 365 -2.57 32.40 3.47
CA PRO A 365 -2.00 31.68 2.35
C PRO A 365 -0.48 31.74 2.36
N LEU A 366 0.14 30.76 1.72
CA LEU A 366 1.54 30.81 1.31
C LEU A 366 1.60 31.42 -0.09
N LEU A 367 2.29 32.54 -0.26
CA LEU A 367 2.54 33.12 -1.57
C LEU A 367 3.81 32.50 -2.14
N LEU A 368 3.72 31.97 -3.36
CA LEU A 368 4.83 31.36 -4.07
C LEU A 368 5.08 32.09 -5.38
N GLU A 369 6.34 32.38 -5.65
CA GLU A 369 6.84 32.95 -6.90
C GLU A 369 7.78 31.95 -7.57
N PHE A 370 7.63 31.79 -8.88
CA PHE A 370 8.50 30.97 -9.72
C PHE A 370 9.19 31.91 -10.69
N ILE A 371 10.52 31.90 -10.68
CA ILE A 371 11.37 32.81 -11.42
C ILE A 371 12.33 31.94 -12.24
N LEU A 372 12.42 32.18 -13.54
CA LEU A 372 13.29 31.44 -14.44
C LEU A 372 14.33 32.40 -15.02
N ASN A 373 15.62 32.17 -14.77
CA ASN A 373 16.72 33.04 -15.22
C ASN A 373 16.43 34.53 -14.90
N ASP A 374 16.16 34.83 -13.63
CA ASP A 374 15.83 36.17 -13.11
C ASP A 374 14.51 36.81 -13.63
N GLU A 375 13.73 36.10 -14.44
CA GLU A 375 12.45 36.58 -14.97
C GLU A 375 11.27 35.87 -14.27
N LEU A 376 10.29 36.66 -13.79
CA LEU A 376 9.12 36.10 -13.09
C LEU A 376 8.25 35.29 -14.07
N LEU A 377 8.14 33.99 -13.80
CA LEU A 377 7.31 33.06 -14.58
C LEU A 377 5.85 33.11 -14.12
N THR A 378 5.62 32.95 -12.82
CA THR A 378 4.27 33.03 -12.24
C THR A 378 4.28 33.24 -10.73
N THR A 379 3.12 33.61 -10.20
CA THR A 379 2.86 33.75 -8.76
C THR A 379 1.52 33.12 -8.43
N PHE A 380 1.41 32.39 -7.32
CA PHE A 380 0.11 31.92 -6.82
C PHE A 380 0.07 31.82 -5.29
N GLN A 381 -1.15 31.75 -4.77
CA GLN A 381 -1.44 31.64 -3.35
C GLN A 381 -1.94 30.23 -3.02
N LEU A 382 -1.32 29.60 -2.03
CA LEU A 382 -1.68 28.28 -1.56
C LEU A 382 -2.40 28.37 -0.20
N TRP A 383 -3.60 27.82 -0.13
CA TRP A 383 -4.47 27.84 1.06
C TRP A 383 -4.62 26.47 1.74
N ARG A 384 -3.88 25.47 1.28
CA ARG A 384 -4.02 24.09 1.77
C ARG A 384 -2.67 23.39 1.82
N ASN A 385 -2.53 22.53 2.83
CA ASN A 385 -1.46 21.55 2.90
C ASN A 385 -1.72 20.39 1.94
N GLY A 386 -0.66 19.66 1.63
CA GLY A 386 -0.68 18.48 0.78
C GLY A 386 0.01 18.70 -0.56
N TRP A 387 -0.22 17.76 -1.45
CA TRP A 387 0.46 17.64 -2.73
C TRP A 387 -0.29 18.37 -3.85
N LEU A 388 0.44 19.17 -4.62
CA LEU A 388 -0.06 19.93 -5.76
C LEU A 388 0.84 19.65 -6.97
N ARG A 389 0.24 19.10 -8.03
CA ARG A 389 0.89 19.07 -9.34
C ARG A 389 0.76 20.42 -10.01
N MET A 390 1.86 20.90 -10.55
CA MET A 390 1.95 22.16 -11.25
C MET A 390 2.56 21.95 -12.63
N LYS A 391 1.97 22.61 -13.62
CA LYS A 391 2.54 22.78 -14.96
C LYS A 391 2.76 24.27 -15.17
N LEU A 392 4.01 24.66 -15.36
CA LEU A 392 4.42 26.03 -15.61
C LEU A 392 4.79 26.14 -17.08
N PHE A 393 4.00 26.89 -17.84
CA PHE A 393 4.32 27.16 -19.23
C PHE A 393 5.40 28.22 -19.32
N VAL A 394 6.45 27.95 -20.09
CA VAL A 394 7.59 28.83 -20.27
C VAL A 394 7.44 29.56 -21.62
N PRO A 395 7.30 30.90 -21.63
CA PRO A 395 7.21 31.67 -22.87
C PRO A 395 8.47 31.52 -23.74
N GLU A 396 8.29 31.50 -25.06
CA GLU A 396 9.39 31.40 -26.04
C GLU A 396 10.51 32.42 -25.83
N LEU A 397 10.16 33.64 -25.38
CA LEU A 397 11.10 34.70 -25.09
C LEU A 397 12.10 34.36 -23.97
N LEU A 398 11.74 33.46 -23.04
CA LEU A 398 12.58 33.11 -21.89
C LEU A 398 13.54 31.96 -22.21
N PHE A 399 13.15 30.99 -23.04
CA PHE A 399 14.05 29.89 -23.40
C PHE A 399 14.92 30.19 -24.64
N ALA A 400 14.48 31.04 -25.58
CA ALA A 400 15.29 31.44 -26.73
C ALA A 400 16.51 32.32 -26.36
N ARG A 401 16.56 32.83 -25.13
CA ARG A 401 17.65 33.66 -24.60
C ARG A 401 18.70 32.88 -23.81
N ALA A 402 18.42 31.62 -23.48
CA ALA A 402 19.30 30.80 -22.67
C ALA A 402 20.28 30.02 -23.57
N ASP A 403 21.56 29.96 -23.21
CA ASP A 403 22.58 29.14 -23.88
C ASP A 403 22.43 27.63 -23.56
N GLY A 404 21.21 27.20 -23.21
CA GLY A 404 20.87 25.86 -22.73
C GLY A 404 20.93 25.67 -21.21
N ASP A 405 21.45 26.65 -20.47
CA ASP A 405 21.49 26.66 -19.00
C ASP A 405 20.28 27.42 -18.42
N PHE A 406 19.61 26.80 -17.43
CA PHE A 406 18.45 27.35 -16.75
C PHE A 406 18.62 27.31 -15.24
N GLU A 407 18.18 28.37 -14.56
CA GLU A 407 18.01 28.45 -13.11
C GLU A 407 16.53 28.74 -12.81
N LEU A 408 15.85 27.78 -12.19
CA LEU A 408 14.51 27.97 -11.63
C LEU A 408 14.65 28.31 -10.15
N GLU A 409 14.31 29.54 -9.80
CA GLU A 409 14.17 30.01 -8.44
C GLU A 409 12.70 29.95 -7.98
N ILE A 410 12.48 29.43 -6.78
CA ILE A 410 11.18 29.34 -6.12
C ILE A 410 11.26 30.16 -4.83
N ARG A 411 10.45 31.21 -4.72
CA ARG A 411 10.39 32.05 -3.52
C ARG A 411 9.07 31.88 -2.80
N ALA A 412 9.13 31.85 -1.47
CA ALA A 412 7.99 31.85 -0.58
C ALA A 412 8.01 33.11 0.29
N ASP A 413 6.86 33.78 0.44
CA ASP A 413 6.77 34.97 1.30
C ASP A 413 7.07 34.67 2.78
N ARG A 414 6.85 33.41 3.18
CA ARG A 414 7.08 32.92 4.53
C ARG A 414 7.52 31.46 4.54
N THR A 415 8.24 31.12 5.59
CA THR A 415 8.51 29.74 5.98
C THR A 415 7.97 29.51 7.37
N TRP A 416 7.71 28.25 7.70
CA TRP A 416 7.46 27.85 9.08
C TRP A 416 8.78 27.35 9.67
N GLN A 417 9.28 28.05 10.68
CA GLN A 417 10.36 27.57 11.55
C GLN A 417 9.73 27.19 12.90
N PRO A 418 9.94 25.97 13.41
CA PRO A 418 9.33 25.48 14.65
C PRO A 418 9.52 26.39 15.87
#